data_AF-A0A8B8KX98-F1
#
_entry.id   AF-A0A8B8KX98-F1
#
_cell.length_a   1.000
_cell.length_b   1.000
_cell.length_c   1.000
_cell.angle_alpha   90.00
_cell.angle_beta   90.00
_cell.angle_gamma   90.00
#
_symmetry.space_group_name_H-M   'P 1'
#
loop_
_entity.id
_entity.type
_entity.pdbx_description
1 polymer ?
#
loop_
_entity_poly.entity_id
_entity_poly.type
_entity_poly.pdbx_seq_one_letter_code
_entity_poly.pdbx_strand_id
1 'polypeptide(L)'
;MSQGDSSSSKSSDGDASSEAAASLASIAENLQRSAIESARAVQHNSSTHFRAFQNFLPEAVSQYRTYEDAFFNKVKDGLMIAREHQALGVGLAISAALLAMRAPRRFLFRHTLGRFQSEEARYASAEKNVKDLNLSVDILKKESVKLLQRTALAEKEMKYGHTELVSAGIQYQQLAKSAYKVENQAADLLDKLRYIPSREALTLRAEVASVASILKRQRSALDKRIMKINELGVAV
;
A
#
# COMPACT_ATOMS: atom_id res chain seq x y z
N MET A 1 42.53 24.04 56.78
CA MET A 1 43.03 22.90 55.97
C MET A 1 41.87 21.94 55.81
N SER A 2 41.42 21.43 54.67
CA SER A 2 41.77 21.57 53.25
C SER A 2 40.58 20.95 52.49
N GLN A 3 40.18 21.55 51.36
CA GLN A 3 39.68 20.96 50.09
C GLN A 3 38.84 19.66 50.20
N GLY A 4 37.57 19.60 49.81
CA GLY A 4 37.03 19.90 48.48
C GLY A 4 37.25 18.70 47.55
N ASP A 5 36.20 17.95 47.19
CA ASP A 5 36.16 17.21 45.92
C ASP A 5 34.76 16.76 45.50
N SER A 6 34.47 17.07 44.23
CA SER A 6 33.26 16.75 43.47
C SER A 6 33.58 15.56 42.55
N SER A 7 32.72 14.55 42.48
CA SER A 7 32.72 13.58 41.36
C SER A 7 31.33 12.92 41.30
N SER A 8 30.45 13.37 40.40
CA SER A 8 30.28 12.90 39.01
C SER A 8 30.05 11.38 38.91
N SER A 9 28.78 10.97 39.00
CA SER A 9 28.31 9.65 38.59
C SER A 9 28.46 9.51 37.07
N LYS A 10 29.37 8.64 36.63
CA LYS A 10 29.63 8.34 35.21
C LYS A 10 29.32 6.87 34.94
N SER A 11 28.21 6.66 34.21
CA SER A 11 27.77 5.51 33.42
C SER A 11 28.69 4.27 33.36
N SER A 12 28.17 3.13 33.84
CA SER A 12 28.75 1.79 33.73
C SER A 12 27.87 0.88 32.85
N ASP A 13 27.75 1.20 31.55
CA ASP A 13 26.98 0.44 30.55
C ASP A 13 27.87 -0.11 29.39
N GLY A 14 29.20 -0.04 29.55
CA GLY A 14 30.15 -0.28 28.44
C GLY A 14 30.57 -1.73 28.18
N ASP A 15 30.75 -2.57 29.21
CA ASP A 15 31.42 -3.88 29.04
C ASP A 15 30.48 -5.07 28.77
N ALA A 16 29.26 -5.08 29.33
CA ALA A 16 28.29 -6.15 29.07
C ALA A 16 27.82 -6.19 27.60
N SER A 17 27.93 -5.06 26.90
CA SER A 17 27.58 -4.93 25.49
C SER A 17 28.62 -5.54 24.56
N SER A 18 29.89 -5.64 24.99
CA SER A 18 31.02 -6.12 24.19
C SER A 18 31.06 -7.65 24.10
N GLU A 19 30.88 -8.36 25.23
CA GLU A 19 30.84 -9.83 25.25
C GLU A 19 29.56 -10.38 24.59
N ALA A 20 28.44 -9.68 24.75
CA ALA A 20 27.20 -10.00 24.04
C ALA A 20 27.35 -9.78 22.52
N ALA A 21 28.02 -8.70 22.10
CA ALA A 21 28.31 -8.46 20.68
C ALA A 21 29.26 -9.51 20.09
N ALA A 22 30.30 -9.92 20.81
CA ALA A 22 31.23 -10.97 20.39
C ALA A 22 30.54 -12.34 20.26
N SER A 23 29.65 -12.67 21.21
CA SER A 23 28.85 -13.89 21.18
C SER A 23 27.86 -13.89 20.02
N LEU A 24 27.17 -12.78 19.79
CA LEU A 24 26.25 -12.62 18.65
C LEU A 24 26.96 -12.67 17.30
N ALA A 25 28.18 -12.11 17.20
CA ALA A 25 29.00 -12.20 16.01
C ALA A 25 29.41 -13.65 15.71
N SER A 26 29.82 -14.40 16.74
CA SER A 26 30.17 -15.83 16.58
C SER A 26 28.97 -16.71 16.22
N ILE A 27 27.77 -16.39 16.71
CA ILE A 27 26.52 -17.07 16.35
C ILE A 27 26.15 -16.74 14.91
N ALA A 28 26.28 -15.48 14.48
CA ALA A 28 26.00 -15.06 13.12
C ALA A 28 26.94 -15.75 12.11
N GLU A 29 28.24 -15.84 12.41
CA GLU A 29 29.19 -16.55 11.55
C GLU A 29 28.88 -18.05 11.44
N ASN A 30 28.51 -18.71 12.55
CA ASN A 30 28.13 -20.11 12.53
C ASN A 30 26.82 -20.35 11.75
N LEU A 31 25.85 -19.44 11.86
CA LEU A 31 24.60 -19.50 11.10
C LEU A 31 24.87 -19.34 9.61
N GLN A 32 25.79 -18.45 9.23
CA GLN A 32 26.18 -18.23 7.85
C GLN A 32 26.93 -19.43 7.27
N ARG A 33 27.83 -20.05 8.02
CA ARG A 33 28.51 -21.31 7.63
C ARG A 33 27.51 -22.46 7.46
N SER A 34 26.58 -22.62 8.39
CA SER A 34 25.51 -23.62 8.34
C SER A 34 24.53 -23.38 7.17
N ALA A 35 24.20 -22.13 6.87
CA ALA A 35 23.39 -21.76 5.71
C ALA A 35 24.10 -22.07 4.37
N ILE A 36 25.40 -21.84 4.29
CA ILE A 36 26.20 -22.17 3.09
C ILE A 36 26.33 -23.69 2.92
N GLU A 37 26.54 -24.42 4.01
CA GLU A 37 26.69 -25.87 4.00
C GLU A 37 25.36 -26.58 3.68
N SER A 38 24.24 -26.10 4.23
CA SER A 38 22.89 -26.56 3.87
C SER A 38 22.52 -26.21 2.43
N ALA A 39 22.86 -25.02 1.93
CA ALA A 39 22.67 -24.66 0.53
C ALA A 39 23.48 -25.57 -0.41
N ARG A 40 24.73 -25.89 -0.06
CA ARG A 40 25.56 -26.84 -0.82
C ARG A 40 25.02 -28.27 -0.75
N ALA A 41 24.52 -28.71 0.40
CA ALA A 41 23.90 -30.03 0.55
C ALA A 41 22.61 -30.14 -0.28
N VAL A 42 21.76 -29.12 -0.30
CA VAL A 42 20.55 -29.07 -1.14
C VAL A 42 20.90 -29.05 -2.63
N GLN A 43 21.90 -28.26 -3.02
CA GLN A 43 22.38 -28.21 -4.40
C GLN A 43 22.97 -29.56 -4.84
N HIS A 44 23.78 -30.19 -3.98
CA HIS A 44 24.39 -31.49 -4.27
C HIS A 44 23.33 -32.59 -4.33
N ASN A 45 22.36 -32.60 -3.40
CA ASN A 45 21.27 -33.57 -3.36
C ASN A 45 20.32 -33.42 -4.56
N SER A 46 19.98 -32.19 -4.94
CA SER A 46 19.21 -31.88 -6.15
C SER A 46 19.94 -32.35 -7.42
N SER A 47 21.26 -32.13 -7.48
CA SER A 47 22.07 -32.56 -8.63
C SER A 47 22.19 -34.09 -8.74
N THR A 48 22.25 -34.82 -7.62
CA THR A 48 22.28 -36.28 -7.63
C THR A 48 20.94 -36.88 -8.04
N HIS A 49 19.82 -36.31 -7.61
CA HIS A 49 18.48 -36.72 -8.08
C HIS A 49 18.27 -36.38 -9.56
N PHE A 50 18.75 -35.23 -10.03
CA PHE A 50 18.69 -34.84 -11.43
C PHE A 50 19.58 -35.74 -12.31
N ARG A 51 20.78 -36.10 -11.85
CA ARG A 51 21.66 -37.05 -12.56
C ARG A 51 21.10 -38.47 -12.56
N ALA A 52 20.49 -38.91 -11.46
CA ALA A 52 19.77 -40.20 -11.42
C ALA A 52 18.63 -40.18 -12.45
N PHE A 53 17.84 -39.12 -12.50
CA PHE A 53 16.78 -38.95 -13.51
C PHE A 53 17.33 -38.93 -14.95
N GLN A 54 18.47 -38.27 -15.18
CA GLN A 54 19.15 -38.29 -16.49
C GLN A 54 19.60 -39.69 -16.91
N ASN A 55 20.00 -40.55 -15.96
CA ASN A 55 20.38 -41.93 -16.25
C ASN A 55 19.16 -42.83 -16.55
N PHE A 56 18.00 -42.55 -15.95
CA PHE A 56 16.75 -43.26 -16.25
C PHE A 56 16.04 -42.73 -17.51
N LEU A 57 16.36 -41.52 -17.94
CA LEU A 57 15.81 -40.92 -19.17
C LEU A 57 16.05 -41.76 -20.43
N PRO A 58 17.27 -42.22 -20.76
CA PRO A 58 17.50 -43.02 -21.96
C PRO A 58 16.82 -44.39 -21.89
N GLU A 59 16.75 -45.01 -20.71
CA GLU A 59 16.04 -46.28 -20.52
C GLU A 59 14.52 -46.10 -20.69
N ALA A 60 13.94 -45.10 -20.04
CA ALA A 60 12.53 -44.76 -20.19
C ALA A 60 12.18 -44.34 -21.62
N VAL A 61 13.05 -43.58 -22.29
CA VAL A 61 12.89 -43.21 -23.70
C VAL A 61 12.99 -44.43 -24.60
N SER A 62 13.91 -45.37 -24.35
CA SER A 62 14.03 -46.60 -25.14
C SER A 62 12.81 -47.51 -24.97
N GLN A 63 12.32 -47.68 -23.74
CA GLN A 63 11.11 -48.44 -23.45
C GLN A 63 9.89 -47.76 -24.08
N TYR A 64 9.80 -46.43 -23.97
CA TYR A 64 8.76 -45.64 -24.62
C TYR A 64 8.80 -45.80 -26.14
N ARG A 65 9.99 -45.74 -26.76
CA ARG A 65 10.16 -45.92 -28.22
C ARG A 65 9.69 -47.30 -28.67
N THR A 66 9.98 -48.36 -27.93
CA THR A 66 9.49 -49.72 -28.24
C THR A 66 7.96 -49.80 -28.21
N TYR A 67 7.32 -49.17 -27.21
CA TYR A 67 5.86 -49.10 -27.12
C TYR A 67 5.26 -48.19 -28.19
N GLU A 68 5.93 -47.09 -28.51
CA GLU A 68 5.55 -46.13 -29.55
C GLU A 68 5.60 -46.79 -30.93
N ASP A 69 6.66 -47.53 -31.25
CA ASP A 69 6.80 -48.28 -32.50
C ASP A 69 5.76 -49.40 -32.60
N ALA A 70 5.53 -50.15 -31.51
CA ALA A 70 4.48 -51.18 -31.47
C ALA A 70 3.08 -50.57 -31.64
N PHE A 71 2.85 -49.40 -31.06
CA PHE A 71 1.60 -48.66 -31.20
C PHE A 71 1.42 -48.17 -32.63
N PHE A 72 2.42 -47.52 -33.23
CA PHE A 72 2.33 -47.03 -34.59
C PHE A 72 2.21 -48.15 -35.62
N ASN A 73 2.90 -49.27 -35.41
CA ASN A 73 2.73 -50.46 -36.26
C ASN A 73 1.30 -51.01 -36.15
N LYS A 74 0.74 -51.11 -34.93
CA LYS A 74 -0.67 -51.52 -34.76
C LYS A 74 -1.68 -50.51 -35.31
N VAL A 75 -1.40 -49.22 -35.21
CA VAL A 75 -2.25 -48.17 -35.80
C VAL A 75 -2.18 -48.24 -37.32
N LYS A 76 -1.00 -48.51 -37.89
CA LYS A 76 -0.81 -48.69 -39.33
C LYS A 76 -1.52 -49.95 -39.84
N ASP A 77 -1.41 -51.06 -39.13
CA ASP A 77 -2.14 -52.29 -39.44
C ASP A 77 -3.65 -52.08 -39.30
N GLY A 78 -4.10 -51.43 -38.22
CA GLY A 78 -5.48 -51.04 -38.00
C GLY A 78 -6.00 -50.07 -39.07
N LEU A 79 -5.16 -49.19 -39.61
CA LEU A 79 -5.48 -48.27 -40.70
C LEU A 79 -5.62 -49.01 -42.04
N MET A 80 -4.78 -50.03 -42.29
CA MET A 80 -4.89 -50.91 -43.44
C MET A 80 -6.20 -51.72 -43.38
N ILE A 81 -6.58 -52.23 -42.21
CA ILE A 81 -7.86 -52.93 -41.98
C ILE A 81 -9.06 -51.96 -42.09
N ALA A 82 -8.92 -50.74 -41.58
CA ALA A 82 -9.95 -49.69 -41.69
C ALA A 82 -10.17 -49.22 -43.14
N ARG A 83 -9.16 -49.34 -44.01
CA ARG A 83 -9.27 -49.10 -45.45
C ARG A 83 -10.15 -50.15 -46.13
N GLU A 84 -10.12 -51.39 -45.65
CA GLU A 84 -10.99 -52.48 -46.13
C GLU A 84 -12.43 -52.34 -45.62
N HIS A 85 -12.61 -51.76 -44.42
CA HIS A 85 -13.91 -51.41 -43.83
C HIS A 85 -14.07 -49.90 -43.64
N GLN A 86 -14.16 -49.17 -44.75
CA GLN A 86 -14.16 -47.69 -44.80
C GLN A 86 -15.20 -47.04 -43.86
N ALA A 87 -16.36 -47.66 -43.64
CA ALA A 87 -17.40 -47.14 -42.74
C ALA A 87 -16.99 -47.19 -41.24
N LEU A 88 -16.27 -48.23 -40.81
CA LEU A 88 -15.82 -48.38 -39.42
C LEU A 88 -14.59 -47.51 -39.12
N GLY A 89 -13.69 -47.37 -40.10
CA GLY A 89 -12.51 -46.52 -39.99
C GLY A 89 -12.84 -45.04 -39.77
N VAL A 90 -13.84 -44.52 -40.48
CA VAL A 90 -14.28 -43.13 -40.36
C VAL A 90 -14.82 -42.83 -38.94
N GLY A 91 -15.58 -43.75 -38.34
CA GLY A 91 -16.09 -43.57 -36.97
C GLY A 91 -14.99 -43.54 -35.90
N LEU A 92 -13.99 -44.41 -36.02
CA LEU A 92 -12.84 -44.41 -35.11
C LEU A 92 -11.97 -43.16 -35.28
N ALA A 93 -11.75 -42.72 -36.51
CA ALA A 93 -11.02 -41.49 -36.79
C ALA A 93 -11.72 -40.25 -36.20
N ILE A 94 -13.06 -40.15 -36.34
CA ILE A 94 -13.84 -39.04 -35.79
C ILE A 94 -13.79 -39.03 -34.26
N SER A 95 -13.96 -40.18 -33.61
CA SER A 95 -13.92 -40.27 -32.14
C SER A 95 -12.52 -39.98 -31.57
N ALA A 96 -11.46 -40.49 -32.21
CA ALA A 96 -10.09 -40.16 -31.85
C ALA A 96 -9.78 -38.66 -32.06
N ALA A 97 -10.25 -38.08 -33.18
CA ALA A 97 -10.10 -36.65 -33.45
C ALA A 97 -10.83 -35.78 -32.40
N LEU A 98 -12.03 -36.17 -31.97
CA LEU A 98 -12.75 -35.49 -30.90
C LEU A 98 -12.00 -35.55 -29.57
N LEU A 99 -11.40 -36.69 -29.23
CA LEU A 99 -10.65 -36.87 -27.97
C LEU A 99 -9.30 -36.14 -27.98
N ALA A 100 -8.65 -36.07 -29.15
CA ALA A 100 -7.40 -35.32 -29.34
C ALA A 100 -7.61 -33.80 -29.32
N MET A 101 -8.79 -33.32 -29.70
CA MET A 101 -9.11 -31.89 -29.65
C MET A 101 -9.11 -31.35 -28.22
N ARG A 102 -8.58 -30.13 -28.06
CA ARG A 102 -8.34 -29.51 -26.75
C ARG A 102 -9.64 -29.16 -25.99
N ALA A 103 -10.71 -28.85 -26.72
CA ALA A 103 -12.00 -28.46 -26.13
C ALA A 103 -12.82 -29.65 -25.59
N PRO A 104 -13.06 -30.74 -26.36
CA PRO A 104 -13.78 -31.90 -25.85
C PRO A 104 -13.02 -32.61 -24.73
N ARG A 105 -11.69 -32.66 -24.82
CA ARG A 105 -10.83 -33.16 -23.74
C ARG A 105 -11.06 -32.39 -22.43
N ARG A 106 -11.04 -31.05 -22.46
CA ARG A 106 -11.29 -30.21 -21.28
C ARG A 106 -12.72 -30.37 -20.75
N PHE A 107 -13.69 -30.52 -21.66
CA PHE A 107 -15.08 -30.78 -21.30
C PHE A 107 -15.24 -32.11 -20.55
N LEU A 108 -14.70 -33.21 -21.10
CA LEU A 108 -14.72 -34.52 -20.46
C LEU A 108 -14.03 -34.48 -19.09
N PHE A 109 -12.81 -33.95 -19.00
CA PHE A 109 -12.10 -33.87 -17.72
C PHE A 109 -12.84 -33.06 -16.66
N ARG A 110 -13.51 -31.98 -17.05
CA ARG A 110 -14.26 -31.12 -16.12
C ARG A 110 -15.56 -31.78 -15.65
N HIS A 111 -16.12 -32.69 -16.44
CA HIS A 111 -17.39 -33.35 -16.16
C HIS A 111 -17.27 -34.79 -15.59
N THR A 112 -16.14 -35.46 -15.81
CA THR A 112 -15.88 -36.83 -15.33
C THR A 112 -14.95 -36.87 -14.12
N LEU A 113 -13.82 -36.15 -14.11
CA LEU A 113 -12.91 -36.16 -12.96
C LEU A 113 -13.48 -35.47 -11.73
N GLY A 114 -14.36 -34.48 -11.92
CA GLY A 114 -15.04 -33.81 -10.81
C GLY A 114 -15.89 -34.78 -9.96
N ARG A 115 -16.38 -35.89 -10.55
CA ARG A 115 -17.18 -36.92 -9.87
C ARG A 115 -16.36 -37.90 -9.03
N PHE A 116 -15.05 -37.99 -9.24
CA PHE A 116 -14.17 -38.89 -8.48
C PHE A 116 -13.52 -38.22 -7.25
N GLN A 117 -13.85 -36.96 -6.95
CA GLN A 117 -13.46 -36.35 -5.68
C GLN A 117 -14.29 -36.99 -4.56
N SER A 118 -13.62 -37.65 -3.62
CA SER A 118 -14.27 -38.21 -2.43
C SER A 118 -15.03 -37.12 -1.68
N GLU A 119 -16.14 -37.50 -1.06
CA GLU A 119 -16.93 -36.58 -0.24
C GLU A 119 -16.05 -35.94 0.84
N GLU A 120 -15.16 -36.72 1.45
CA GLU A 120 -14.17 -36.27 2.42
C GLU A 120 -13.25 -35.16 1.89
N ALA A 121 -12.76 -35.26 0.65
CA ALA A 121 -11.91 -34.24 0.05
C ALA A 121 -12.67 -32.92 -0.20
N ARG A 122 -13.96 -33.01 -0.55
CA ARG A 122 -14.82 -31.83 -0.71
C ARG A 122 -15.14 -31.19 0.64
N TYR A 123 -15.45 -31.98 1.67
CA TYR A 123 -15.68 -31.49 3.02
C TYR A 123 -14.43 -30.84 3.61
N ALA A 124 -13.25 -31.46 3.50
CA ALA A 124 -11.99 -30.88 3.96
C ALA A 124 -11.67 -29.56 3.24
N SER A 125 -11.98 -29.46 1.94
CA SER A 125 -11.82 -28.20 1.19
C SER A 125 -12.81 -27.13 1.63
N ALA A 126 -14.07 -27.50 1.87
CA ALA A 126 -15.08 -26.58 2.38
C ALA A 126 -14.74 -26.09 3.79
N GLU A 127 -14.25 -26.95 4.68
CA GLU A 127 -13.84 -26.59 6.04
C GLU A 127 -12.68 -25.58 6.03
N LYS A 128 -11.67 -25.80 5.16
CA LYS A 128 -10.58 -24.82 4.96
C LYS A 128 -11.12 -23.49 4.47
N ASN A 129 -12.00 -23.49 3.48
CA ASN A 129 -12.60 -22.26 2.96
C ASN A 129 -13.41 -21.51 4.04
N VAL A 130 -14.13 -22.22 4.91
CA VAL A 130 -14.86 -21.62 6.03
C VAL A 130 -13.91 -21.02 7.06
N LYS A 131 -12.79 -21.70 7.38
CA LYS A 131 -11.75 -21.18 8.27
C LYS A 131 -11.10 -19.92 7.71
N ASP A 132 -10.71 -19.94 6.43
CA ASP A 132 -10.15 -18.78 5.74
C ASP A 132 -11.14 -17.62 5.70
N LEU A 133 -12.42 -17.91 5.44
CA LEU A 133 -13.47 -16.90 5.46
C LEU A 133 -13.65 -16.28 6.85
N ASN A 134 -13.66 -17.09 7.92
CA ASN A 134 -13.74 -16.56 9.29
C ASN A 134 -12.57 -15.64 9.63
N LEU A 135 -11.34 -16.02 9.26
CA LEU A 135 -10.17 -15.15 9.43
C LEU A 135 -10.32 -13.84 8.66
N SER A 136 -10.81 -13.90 7.42
CA SER A 136 -11.04 -12.70 6.60
C SER A 136 -12.10 -11.78 7.20
N VAL A 137 -13.17 -12.35 7.77
CA VAL A 137 -14.24 -11.59 8.43
C VAL A 137 -13.72 -10.93 9.71
N ASP A 138 -12.87 -11.61 10.48
CA ASP A 138 -12.31 -11.03 11.71
C ASP A 138 -11.33 -9.89 11.43
N ILE A 139 -10.52 -10.00 10.37
CA ILE A 139 -9.68 -8.90 9.88
C ILE A 139 -10.57 -7.73 9.45
N LEU A 140 -11.59 -8.00 8.62
CA LEU A 140 -12.51 -6.98 8.13
C LEU A 140 -13.23 -6.25 9.28
N LYS A 141 -13.65 -6.96 10.32
CA LYS A 141 -14.27 -6.36 11.52
C LYS A 141 -13.31 -5.42 12.25
N LYS A 142 -12.04 -5.82 12.41
CA LYS A 142 -11.03 -4.98 13.08
C LYS A 142 -10.72 -3.74 12.24
N GLU A 143 -10.56 -3.91 10.93
CA GLU A 143 -10.29 -2.81 10.02
C GLU A 143 -11.47 -1.85 9.90
N SER A 144 -12.72 -2.36 9.85
CA SER A 144 -13.91 -1.53 9.77
C SER A 144 -14.08 -0.66 11.02
N VAL A 145 -13.89 -1.22 12.22
CA VAL A 145 -13.91 -0.44 13.47
C VAL A 145 -12.83 0.64 13.46
N LYS A 146 -11.61 0.29 13.03
CA LYS A 146 -10.50 1.23 12.95
C LYS A 146 -10.76 2.36 11.95
N LEU A 147 -11.38 2.05 10.82
CA LEU A 147 -11.75 3.04 9.81
C LEU A 147 -12.88 3.94 10.32
N LEU A 148 -13.92 3.37 10.93
CA LEU A 148 -15.02 4.14 11.51
C LEU A 148 -14.55 5.11 12.61
N GLN A 149 -13.61 4.68 13.46
CA GLN A 149 -13.01 5.56 14.46
C GLN A 149 -12.23 6.71 13.83
N ARG A 150 -11.45 6.44 12.77
CA ARG A 150 -10.71 7.47 12.05
C ARG A 150 -11.63 8.45 11.33
N THR A 151 -12.70 7.98 10.70
CA THR A 151 -13.67 8.87 10.06
C THR A 151 -14.42 9.72 11.07
N ALA A 152 -14.80 9.15 12.22
CA ALA A 152 -15.45 9.91 13.29
C ALA A 152 -14.54 11.01 13.88
N LEU A 153 -13.24 10.72 14.06
CA LEU A 153 -12.26 11.72 14.48
C LEU A 153 -12.07 12.81 13.42
N ALA A 154 -11.87 12.43 12.16
CA ALA A 154 -11.72 13.38 11.05
C ALA A 154 -12.96 14.27 10.88
N GLU A 155 -14.17 13.71 11.05
CA GLU A 155 -15.41 14.49 11.01
C GLU A 155 -15.48 15.51 12.16
N LYS A 156 -15.09 15.10 13.37
CA LYS A 156 -15.05 15.99 14.53
C LYS A 156 -14.05 17.13 14.32
N GLU A 157 -12.85 16.83 13.84
CA GLU A 157 -11.80 17.82 13.55
C GLU A 157 -12.23 18.76 12.42
N MET A 158 -12.87 18.25 11.36
CA MET A 158 -13.39 19.07 10.27
C MET A 158 -14.47 20.04 10.76
N LYS A 159 -15.43 19.56 11.57
CA LYS A 159 -16.47 20.40 12.17
C LYS A 159 -15.86 21.47 13.07
N TYR A 160 -14.90 21.09 13.91
CA TYR A 160 -14.20 22.01 14.79
C TYR A 160 -13.43 23.08 13.99
N GLY A 161 -12.61 22.68 13.03
CA GLY A 161 -11.87 23.59 12.16
C GLY A 161 -12.79 24.53 11.38
N HIS A 162 -13.95 24.04 10.91
CA HIS A 162 -14.96 24.88 10.28
C HIS A 162 -15.48 25.97 11.24
N THR A 163 -15.85 25.60 12.46
CA THR A 163 -16.31 26.58 13.45
C THR A 163 -15.23 27.59 13.84
N GLU A 164 -13.97 27.16 13.92
CA GLU A 164 -12.84 28.03 14.20
C GLU A 164 -12.63 29.04 13.06
N LEU A 165 -12.67 28.59 11.81
CA LEU A 165 -12.58 29.46 10.63
C LEU A 165 -13.72 30.49 10.56
N VAL A 166 -14.96 30.09 10.84
CA VAL A 166 -16.11 31.02 10.92
C VAL A 166 -15.85 32.07 12.00
N SER A 167 -15.44 31.64 13.19
CA SER A 167 -15.20 32.56 14.32
C SER A 167 -14.07 33.56 14.04
N ALA A 168 -12.96 33.09 13.46
CA ALA A 168 -11.83 33.92 13.06
C ALA A 168 -12.21 34.87 11.92
N GLY A 169 -13.02 34.40 10.97
CA GLY A 169 -13.59 35.21 9.92
C GLY A 169 -14.41 36.39 10.46
N ILE A 170 -15.34 36.12 11.40
CA ILE A 170 -16.17 37.15 12.03
C ILE A 170 -15.28 38.18 12.74
N GLN A 171 -14.24 37.73 13.46
CA GLN A 171 -13.28 38.63 14.11
C GLN A 171 -12.52 39.49 13.10
N TYR A 172 -12.06 38.93 11.99
CA TYR A 172 -11.44 39.71 10.92
C TYR A 172 -12.39 40.72 10.30
N GLN A 173 -13.66 40.36 10.11
CA GLN A 173 -14.66 41.27 9.55
C GLN A 173 -14.94 42.43 10.51
N GLN A 174 -15.04 42.16 11.81
CA GLN A 174 -15.19 43.21 12.83
C GLN A 174 -13.97 44.13 12.91
N LEU A 175 -12.76 43.54 12.86
CA LEU A 175 -11.51 44.30 12.88
C LEU A 175 -11.31 45.14 11.62
N ALA A 176 -11.69 44.62 10.45
CA ALA A 176 -11.68 45.37 9.20
C ALA A 176 -12.66 46.56 9.24
N LYS A 177 -13.86 46.35 9.81
CA LYS A 177 -14.86 47.42 10.02
C LYS A 177 -14.36 48.48 11.00
N SER A 178 -13.69 48.10 12.09
CA SER A 178 -13.12 49.07 13.03
C SER A 178 -11.94 49.82 12.42
N ALA A 179 -11.03 49.12 11.73
CA ALA A 179 -9.92 49.73 11.01
C ALA A 179 -10.42 50.72 9.95
N TYR A 180 -11.50 50.42 9.23
CA TYR A 180 -12.14 51.35 8.29
C TYR A 180 -12.65 52.63 8.97
N LYS A 181 -13.28 52.50 10.15
CA LYS A 181 -13.74 53.68 10.90
C LYS A 181 -12.58 54.56 11.33
N VAL A 182 -11.49 53.97 11.83
CA VAL A 182 -10.29 54.71 12.25
C VAL A 182 -9.55 55.30 11.04
N GLU A 183 -9.50 54.58 9.91
CA GLU A 183 -8.96 55.07 8.63
C GLU A 183 -9.70 56.34 8.19
N ASN A 184 -11.04 56.33 8.24
CA ASN A 184 -11.85 57.50 7.90
C ASN A 184 -11.62 58.67 8.87
N GLN A 185 -11.54 58.41 10.18
CA GLN A 185 -11.21 59.46 11.16
C GLN A 185 -9.83 60.08 10.93
N ALA A 186 -8.84 59.26 10.55
CA ALA A 186 -7.50 59.74 10.20
C ALA A 186 -7.53 60.58 8.92
N ALA A 187 -8.31 60.17 7.91
CA ALA A 187 -8.51 60.94 6.69
C ALA A 187 -9.18 62.30 6.97
N ASP A 188 -10.24 62.32 7.78
CA ASP A 188 -10.92 63.55 8.19
C ASP A 188 -9.99 64.49 8.97
N LEU A 189 -9.14 63.94 9.85
CA LEU A 189 -8.13 64.71 10.59
C LEU A 189 -7.07 65.30 9.67
N LEU A 190 -6.61 64.52 8.68
CA LEU A 190 -5.66 64.96 7.67
C LEU A 190 -6.24 66.12 6.84
N ASP A 191 -7.52 66.04 6.46
CA ASP A 191 -8.21 67.10 5.74
C ASP A 191 -8.34 68.38 6.59
N LYS A 192 -8.67 68.26 7.88
CA LYS A 192 -8.69 69.41 8.80
C LYS A 192 -7.32 70.07 8.93
N LEU A 193 -6.27 69.27 9.10
CA LEU A 193 -4.90 69.77 9.22
C LEU A 193 -4.45 70.49 7.95
N ARG A 194 -4.98 70.13 6.76
CA ARG A 194 -4.61 70.71 5.45
C ARG A 194 -4.83 72.22 5.38
N TYR A 195 -5.81 72.76 6.10
CA TYR A 195 -6.15 74.18 6.10
C TYR A 195 -5.30 75.03 7.06
N ILE A 196 -4.49 74.42 7.93
CA ILE A 196 -3.69 75.13 8.95
C ILE A 196 -2.24 75.26 8.46
N PRO A 197 -1.73 76.46 8.09
CA PRO A 197 -0.41 76.63 7.51
C PRO A 197 0.77 76.64 8.53
N SER A 198 0.66 75.94 9.68
CA SER A 198 1.72 75.91 10.71
C SER A 198 2.74 74.78 10.52
N ARG A 199 3.97 74.97 11.02
CA ARG A 199 5.03 73.95 10.96
C ARG A 199 4.68 72.67 11.73
N GLU A 200 4.06 72.81 12.89
CA GLU A 200 3.57 71.69 13.70
C GLU A 200 2.41 70.95 13.03
N ALA A 201 1.54 71.66 12.30
CA ALA A 201 0.50 71.00 11.51
C ALA A 201 1.10 70.17 10.37
N LEU A 202 2.22 70.61 9.75
CA LEU A 202 2.89 69.84 8.71
C LEU A 202 3.48 68.53 9.25
N THR A 203 4.07 68.53 10.44
CA THR A 203 4.59 67.29 11.06
C THR A 203 3.45 66.33 11.39
N LEU A 204 2.36 66.84 12.00
CA LEU A 204 1.16 66.04 12.28
C LEU A 204 0.51 65.48 11.02
N ARG A 205 0.49 66.22 9.91
CA ARG A 205 -0.01 65.71 8.62
C ARG A 205 0.79 64.51 8.15
N ALA A 206 2.12 64.57 8.24
CA ALA A 206 2.98 63.46 7.83
C ALA A 206 2.73 62.22 8.69
N GLU A 207 2.59 62.40 10.01
CA GLU A 207 2.29 61.32 10.95
C GLU A 207 0.90 60.71 10.67
N VAL A 208 -0.15 61.53 10.56
CA VAL A 208 -1.51 61.05 10.30
C VAL A 208 -1.61 60.38 8.92
N ALA A 209 -0.93 60.91 7.90
CA ALA A 209 -0.84 60.27 6.59
C ALA A 209 -0.18 58.88 6.67
N SER A 210 0.89 58.77 7.46
CA SER A 210 1.57 57.49 7.68
C SER A 210 0.65 56.47 8.38
N VAL A 211 -0.07 56.89 9.42
CA VAL A 211 -1.03 56.05 10.15
C VAL A 211 -2.18 55.60 9.25
N ALA A 212 -2.76 56.52 8.46
CA ALA A 212 -3.81 56.19 7.49
C ALA A 212 -3.32 55.16 6.45
N SER A 213 -2.08 55.32 5.97
CA SER A 213 -1.49 54.35 5.02
C SER A 213 -1.29 52.96 5.64
N ILE A 214 -0.92 52.88 6.93
CA ILE A 214 -0.76 51.62 7.66
C ILE A 214 -2.12 50.96 7.86
N LEU A 215 -3.14 51.70 8.29
CA LEU A 215 -4.50 51.20 8.47
C LEU A 215 -5.08 50.65 7.16
N LYS A 216 -4.90 51.37 6.05
CA LYS A 216 -5.31 50.91 4.72
C LYS A 216 -4.64 49.59 4.33
N ARG A 217 -3.32 49.46 4.57
CA ARG A 217 -2.57 48.22 4.32
C ARG A 217 -3.08 47.07 5.20
N GLN A 218 -3.25 47.31 6.49
CA GLN A 218 -3.78 46.32 7.44
C GLN A 218 -5.18 45.85 7.05
N ARG A 219 -6.08 46.77 6.72
CA ARG A 219 -7.42 46.46 6.22
C ARG A 219 -7.38 45.58 4.98
N SER A 220 -6.58 45.96 3.97
CA SER A 220 -6.44 45.15 2.75
C SER A 220 -5.87 43.75 3.02
N ALA A 221 -5.04 43.60 4.06
CA ALA A 221 -4.52 42.31 4.49
C ALA A 221 -5.61 41.46 5.19
N LEU A 222 -6.47 42.08 6.01
CA LEU A 222 -7.63 41.42 6.63
C LEU A 222 -8.64 40.97 5.57
N ASP A 223 -8.97 41.83 4.61
CA ASP A 223 -9.90 41.50 3.52
C ASP A 223 -9.38 40.31 2.69
N LYS A 224 -8.07 40.25 2.42
CA LYS A 224 -7.46 39.08 1.77
C LYS A 224 -7.58 37.80 2.60
N ARG A 225 -7.52 37.88 3.93
CA ARG A 225 -7.72 36.72 4.81
C ARG A 225 -9.18 36.26 4.80
N ILE A 226 -10.13 37.19 4.80
CA ILE A 226 -11.56 36.90 4.68
C ILE A 226 -11.85 36.22 3.33
N MET A 227 -11.29 36.73 2.22
CA MET A 227 -11.46 36.09 0.91
C MET A 227 -10.93 34.66 0.89
N LYS A 228 -9.76 34.40 1.49
CA LYS A 228 -9.22 33.03 1.60
C LYS A 228 -10.14 32.10 2.39
N ILE A 229 -10.80 32.60 3.45
CA ILE A 229 -11.76 31.79 4.22
C ILE A 229 -13.01 31.48 3.36
N ASN A 230 -13.49 32.48 2.60
CA ASN A 230 -14.62 32.31 1.68
C ASN A 230 -14.30 31.35 0.52
N GLU A 231 -13.07 31.36 -0.02
CA GLU A 231 -12.60 30.43 -1.05
C GLU A 231 -12.59 28.97 -0.56
N LEU A 232 -12.48 28.74 0.74
CA LEU A 232 -12.62 27.41 1.36
C LEU A 232 -14.09 26.97 1.53
N GLY A 233 -15.05 27.76 1.05
CA GLY A 233 -16.49 27.49 1.16
C GLY A 233 -17.09 27.83 2.53
N VAL A 234 -16.34 28.54 3.38
CA VAL A 234 -16.81 28.98 4.70
C VAL A 234 -17.37 30.40 4.57
N ALA A 235 -18.67 30.58 4.82
CA ALA A 235 -19.30 31.89 4.78
C ALA A 235 -18.98 32.69 6.05
N VAL A 236 -18.45 33.90 5.86
CA VAL A 236 -18.05 34.85 6.92
C VAL A 236 -18.80 36.17 6.80
#